data_AF-A0A1E3XB59-F1
#
_entry.id   AF-A0A1E3XB59-F1
#
_cell.length_a   1.000
_cell.length_b   1.000
_cell.length_c   1.000
_cell.angle_alpha   90.00
_cell.angle_beta   90.00
_cell.angle_gamma   90.00
#
_symmetry.space_group_name_H-M   'P 1'
#
loop_
_entity.id
_entity.type
_entity.pdbx_description
1 polymer ?
#
loop_
_entity_poly.entity_id
_entity_poly.type
_entity_poly.pdbx_seq_one_letter_code
_entity_poly.pdbx_strand_id
1 'polypeptide(L)'
;MNYNEAIKYLYNGLHYQPESIDTALQIANSYHELGNLYLENGITKKGIESYKKSIKLYAGCHEKTQKENYLEIILTNLQEIEKRLSKIDTKSKN
;
A
#
# COMPACT_ATOMS: atom_id res chain seq x y z
N MET A 1 13.97 -4.42 -7.96
CA MET A 1 13.16 -5.51 -7.37
C MET A 1 11.82 -5.55 -8.09
N ASN A 2 11.31 -6.71 -8.53
CA ASN A 2 10.00 -6.81 -9.16
C ASN A 2 8.92 -6.90 -8.07
N TYR A 3 8.27 -5.78 -7.75
CA TYR A 3 7.25 -5.70 -6.70
C TYR A 3 6.14 -6.75 -6.88
N ASN A 4 5.77 -7.09 -8.12
CA ASN A 4 4.72 -8.07 -8.37
C ASN A 4 5.12 -9.49 -7.92
N GLU A 5 6.36 -9.90 -8.14
CA GLU A 5 6.85 -11.20 -7.64
C GLU A 5 6.98 -11.20 -6.12
N ALA A 6 7.50 -10.12 -5.53
CA ALA A 6 7.58 -9.99 -4.07
C ALA A 6 6.20 -10.12 -3.42
N ILE A 7 5.20 -9.42 -3.96
CA ILE A 7 3.80 -9.48 -3.50
C ILE A 7 3.26 -10.91 -3.59
N LYS A 8 3.55 -11.65 -4.67
CA LYS A 8 3.11 -13.04 -4.83
C LYS A 8 3.67 -13.95 -3.73
N TYR A 9 4.97 -13.86 -3.44
CA TYR A 9 5.58 -14.64 -2.36
C TYR A 9 5.03 -14.27 -0.98
N LEU A 10 4.83 -12.98 -0.73
CA LEU A 10 4.25 -12.50 0.53
C LEU A 10 2.80 -12.97 0.71
N TYR A 11 1.97 -12.97 -0.34
CA TYR A 11 0.62 -13.52 -0.28
C TYR A 11 0.61 -15.02 0.00
N ASN A 12 1.57 -15.77 -0.56
CA ASN A 12 1.73 -17.18 -0.24
C ASN A 12 2.08 -17.36 1.24
N GLY A 13 3.00 -16.55 1.79
CA GLY A 13 3.29 -16.56 3.22
C GLY A 13 2.05 -16.25 4.08
N LEU A 14 1.27 -15.23 3.70
CA LEU A 14 0.05 -14.84 4.40
C LEU A 14 -1.02 -15.94 4.34
N HIS A 15 -1.05 -16.77 3.29
CA HIS A 15 -1.97 -17.91 3.22
C HIS A 15 -1.72 -18.93 4.35
N TYR A 16 -0.45 -19.17 4.71
CA TYR A 16 -0.10 -20.07 5.81
C TYR A 16 -0.18 -19.40 7.18
N GLN A 17 -0.10 -18.07 7.25
CA GLN A 17 -0.23 -17.31 8.50
C GLN A 17 -1.15 -16.08 8.31
N PRO A 18 -2.48 -16.27 8.24
CA PRO A 18 -3.44 -15.20 7.90
C PRO A 18 -3.45 -14.02 8.87
N GLU A 19 -3.03 -14.25 10.12
CA GLU A 19 -2.98 -13.25 11.18
C GLU A 19 -1.66 -12.46 11.21
N SER A 20 -0.71 -12.75 10.32
CA SER A 20 0.58 -12.07 10.27
C SER A 20 0.43 -10.61 9.82
N ILE A 21 0.39 -9.70 10.80
CA ILE A 21 0.36 -8.25 10.55
C ILE A 21 1.66 -7.82 9.85
N ASP A 22 2.81 -8.37 10.23
CA ASP A 22 4.08 -8.06 9.56
C ASP A 22 4.07 -8.39 8.07
N THR A 23 3.54 -9.55 7.69
CA THR A 23 3.43 -9.95 6.28
C THR A 23 2.42 -9.06 5.55
N ALA A 24 1.28 -8.77 6.17
CA ALA A 24 0.27 -7.88 5.59
C ALA A 24 0.82 -6.46 5.36
N LEU A 25 1.61 -5.91 6.30
CA LEU A 25 2.29 -4.62 6.15
C LEU A 25 3.32 -4.62 5.03
N GLN A 26 4.09 -5.70 4.86
CA GLN A 26 5.03 -5.81 3.74
C GLN A 26 4.31 -5.80 2.38
N ILE A 27 3.15 -6.45 2.27
CA ILE A 27 2.32 -6.41 1.05
C ILE A 27 1.76 -5.00 0.84
N ALA A 28 1.28 -4.35 1.89
CA ALA A 28 0.75 -2.99 1.83
C ALA A 28 1.82 -1.99 1.36
N ASN A 29 3.03 -2.05 1.93
CA ASN A 29 4.20 -1.27 1.51
C ASN A 29 4.55 -1.54 0.04
N SER A 30 4.56 -2.81 -0.39
CA SER A 30 4.88 -3.17 -1.78
C SER A 30 3.89 -2.57 -2.78
N TYR A 31 2.59 -2.57 -2.44
CA TYR A 31 1.58 -1.91 -3.26
C TYR A 31 1.66 -0.38 -3.23
N HIS A 32 2.07 0.21 -2.10
CA HIS A 32 2.33 1.64 -1.99
C HIS A 32 3.45 2.04 -2.97
N GLU A 33 4.59 1.35 -2.92
CA GLU A 33 5.72 1.60 -3.81
C GLU A 33 5.39 1.35 -5.29
N LEU A 34 4.63 0.29 -5.57
CA LEU A 34 4.14 0.04 -6.93
C LEU A 34 3.23 1.17 -7.43
N GLY A 35 2.42 1.75 -6.53
CA GLY A 35 1.62 2.94 -6.80
C GLY A 35 2.49 4.13 -7.18
N ASN A 36 3.50 4.46 -6.36
CA ASN A 36 4.48 5.52 -6.63
C ASN A 36 5.14 5.33 -8.00
N LEU A 37 5.69 4.12 -8.24
CA LEU A 37 6.37 3.78 -9.47
C LEU A 37 5.47 3.94 -10.70
N TYR A 38 4.22 3.47 -10.64
CA TYR A 38 3.30 3.63 -11.77
C TYR A 38 2.95 5.09 -12.04
N LEU A 39 2.78 5.92 -11.00
CA LEU A 39 2.51 7.35 -11.18
C LEU A 39 3.71 8.09 -11.77
N GLU A 40 4.92 7.77 -11.31
CA GLU A 40 6.16 8.34 -11.87
C GLU A 40 6.35 7.99 -13.34
N ASN A 41 5.92 6.78 -13.75
CA ASN A 41 5.90 6.35 -15.14
C ASN A 41 4.67 6.84 -15.93
N GLY A 42 3.82 7.71 -15.36
CA GLY A 42 2.63 8.26 -16.02
C GLY A 42 1.47 7.26 -16.19
N ILE A 43 1.56 6.07 -15.61
CA ILE A 43 0.54 5.02 -15.68
C ILE A 43 -0.49 5.22 -14.55
N THR A 44 -1.17 6.37 -14.57
CA THR A 44 -2.03 6.86 -13.48
C THR A 44 -3.05 5.84 -12.99
N LYS A 45 -3.73 5.14 -13.91
CA LYS A 45 -4.76 4.14 -13.57
C LYS A 45 -4.20 3.00 -12.71
N LYS A 46 -3.03 2.45 -13.08
CA LYS A 46 -2.39 1.36 -12.32
C LYS A 46 -1.81 1.86 -11.00
N GLY A 47 -1.34 3.10 -10.96
CA GLY A 47 -0.90 3.75 -9.72
C GLY A 47 -2.03 3.83 -8.69
N ILE A 48 -3.19 4.37 -9.10
CA ILE A 48 -4.38 4.46 -8.24
C ILE A 48 -4.87 3.07 -7.82
N GLU A 49 -4.88 2.07 -8.71
CA GLU A 49 -5.28 0.71 -8.37
C GLU A 49 -4.35 0.09 -7.30
N SER A 50 -3.05 0.34 -7.41
CA SER A 50 -2.05 -0.15 -6.44
C SER A 50 -2.23 0.50 -5.08
N TYR A 51 -2.43 1.83 -5.03
CA TYR A 51 -2.77 2.52 -3.79
C TYR A 51 -4.05 2.00 -3.14
N LYS A 52 -5.10 1.70 -3.91
CA LYS A 52 -6.34 1.11 -3.35
C LYS A 52 -6.08 -0.22 -2.65
N LYS A 53 -5.22 -1.08 -3.22
CA LYS A 53 -4.83 -2.35 -2.60
C LYS A 53 -4.02 -2.12 -1.32
N SER A 54 -3.08 -1.17 -1.35
CA SER A 54 -2.29 -0.76 -0.18
C SER A 54 -3.18 -0.25 0.97
N ILE A 55 -4.08 0.70 0.69
CA ILE A 55 -5.02 1.27 1.67
C ILE A 55 -5.87 0.18 2.32
N LYS A 56 -6.41 -0.76 1.54
CA LYS A 56 -7.24 -1.85 2.07
C LYS A 56 -6.48 -2.71 3.09
N LEU A 57 -5.19 -2.99 2.83
CA LEU A 57 -4.35 -3.78 3.72
C LEU A 57 -3.98 -3.00 4.98
N TYR A 58 -3.59 -1.73 4.84
CA TYR A 58 -3.31 -0.86 5.99
C TYR A 58 -4.50 -0.69 6.92
N ALA A 59 -5.70 -0.45 6.37
CA ALA A 59 -6.93 -0.34 7.15
C ALA A 59 -7.19 -1.64 7.94
N GLY A 60 -7.07 -2.80 7.29
CA GLY A 60 -7.23 -4.08 7.96
C GLY A 60 -6.16 -4.36 9.03
N CYS A 61 -4.93 -3.85 8.86
CA CYS A 61 -3.88 -3.96 9.89
C CYS A 61 -4.15 -3.02 11.07
N HIS A 62 -4.61 -1.80 10.80
CA HIS A 62 -4.94 -0.79 11.79
C HIS A 62 -6.03 -1.28 12.75
N GLU A 63 -7.08 -1.90 12.21
CA GLU A 63 -8.17 -2.49 13.01
C GLU A 63 -7.72 -3.64 13.93
N LYS A 64 -6.62 -4.31 13.59
CA LYS A 64 -6.14 -5.52 14.27
C LYS A 64 -4.99 -5.30 15.23
N THR A 65 -4.31 -4.15 15.18
CA THR A 65 -3.11 -3.89 15.96
C THR A 65 -3.32 -2.83 17.04
N GLN A 66 -2.61 -3.00 18.15
CA GLN A 66 -2.45 -1.99 19.19
C GLN A 66 -0.98 -1.57 19.34
N LYS A 67 -0.07 -2.13 18.51
CA LYS A 67 1.36 -1.83 18.61
C LYS A 67 1.64 -0.47 17.98
N GLU A 68 2.20 0.44 18.77
CA GLU A 68 2.48 1.81 18.34
C GLU A 68 3.34 1.88 17.07
N ASN A 69 4.37 1.03 16.97
CA ASN A 69 5.25 0.99 15.81
C ASN A 69 4.51 0.64 14.50
N TYR A 70 3.55 -0.28 14.53
CA TYR A 70 2.74 -0.59 13.36
C TYR A 70 1.76 0.52 13.04
N LEU A 71 1.14 1.14 14.05
CA LEU A 71 0.24 2.27 13.86
C LEU A 71 0.99 3.45 13.20
N GLU A 72 2.21 3.75 13.64
CA GLU A 72 3.05 4.78 13.05
C GLU A 72 3.32 4.51 11.56
N ILE A 73 3.72 3.27 11.22
CA ILE A 73 3.96 2.86 9.83
C ILE A 73 2.68 3.01 9.00
N ILE A 74 1.55 2.51 9.51
CA ILE A 74 0.28 2.55 8.80
C ILE A 74 -0.16 3.99 8.51
N LEU A 75 -0.18 4.83 9.55
CA LEU A 75 -0.67 6.21 9.43
C LEU A 75 0.24 7.05 8.53
N THR A 76 1.56 6.88 8.64
CA THR A 76 2.53 7.59 7.77
C THR A 76 2.31 7.25 6.30
N ASN A 77 2.18 5.95 5.97
CA ASN A 77 1.97 5.53 4.59
C ASN A 77 0.58 5.95 4.05
N LEU A 78 -0.48 5.87 4.87
CA LEU A 78 -1.81 6.33 4.47
C LEU A 78 -1.81 7.84 4.16
N GLN A 79 -1.14 8.64 4.98
CA GLN A 79 -1.01 10.08 4.77
C GLN A 79 -0.24 10.40 3.48
N GLU A 80 0.84 9.66 3.18
CA GLU A 80 1.56 9.84 1.93
C GLU A 80 0.68 9.52 0.72
N ILE A 81 -0.02 8.39 0.74
CA ILE A 81 -0.93 7.97 -0.34
C ILE A 81 -2.02 9.01 -0.55
N GLU A 82 -2.63 9.52 0.52
CA GLU A 82 -3.64 10.59 0.45
C GLU A 82 -3.07 11.82 -0.27
N LYS A 83 -1.92 12.32 0.17
CA LYS A 83 -1.25 13.48 -0.44
C LYS A 83 -0.95 13.26 -1.92
N ARG A 84 -0.55 12.05 -2.31
CA ARG A 84 -0.30 11.69 -3.71
C ARG A 84 -1.59 11.70 -4.52
N LEU A 85 -2.67 11.12 -4.01
CA LEU A 85 -3.98 11.10 -4.66
C LEU A 85 -4.58 12.50 -4.82
N SER A 86 -4.47 13.38 -3.81
CA SER A 86 -4.94 14.76 -3.91
C SER A 86 -4.23 15.52 -5.03
N LYS A 87 -2.91 15.34 -5.20
CA LYS A 87 -2.15 15.95 -6.30
C LYS A 87 -2.63 15.50 -7.69
N ILE A 88 -3.03 14.23 -7.81
CA ILE A 88 -3.58 13.70 -9.07
C ILE A 88 -4.91 14.38 -9.39
N ASP A 89 -5.81 14.50 -8.41
CA ASP A 89 -7.12 15.13 -8.58
C ASP A 89 -7.00 16.62 -8.94
N THR A 90 -6.00 17.34 -8.41
CA THR A 90 -5.75 18.73 -8.81
C THR A 90 -5.22 18.85 -10.24
N LYS A 91 -4.47 17.85 -10.74
CA LYS A 91 -3.89 17.88 -12.09
C LYS A 91 -4.91 17.49 -13.17
N SER A 92 -5.94 16.71 -12.85
CA SER A 92 -6.99 16.34 -13.81
C SER A 92 -8.00 17.46 -14.08
N LYS A 93 -8.02 18.51 -13.27
CA LYS A 93 -8.97 19.63 -13.35
C LYS A 93 -8.42 20.89 -14.04
N ASN A 94 -7.12 20.91 -14.36
CA ASN A 94 -6.42 22.01 -15.06
C ASN A 94 -6.05 21.59 -16.48
#